data_AF-A0A936INV6-F1
#
_entry.id   AF-A0A936INV6-F1
#
_cell.length_a   1.000
_cell.length_b   1.000
_cell.length_c   1.000
_cell.angle_alpha   90.00
_cell.angle_beta   90.00
_cell.angle_gamma   90.00
#
_symmetry.space_group_name_H-M   'P 1'
#
loop_
_entity.id
_entity.type
_entity.pdbx_description
1 polymer ?
#
loop_
_entity_poly.entity_id
_entity_poly.type
_entity_poly.pdbx_seq_one_letter_code
_entity_poly.pdbx_strand_id
1 'polypeptide(L)'
;MRLSQTQVDSLRAAIVGMDFARQVVAAVENLHRSTLADFPEADLSRAAASAEQIVIAEIVLHYRGQIEGLYLALRREERGQGGRPAAVQALATRLHVYFTAPLGVVLRKVLFADDAVFVLPQAREWTAPAEDVRLALAAAAS
;
A
#
# COMPACT_ATOMS: atom_id res chain seq x y z
N MET A 1 -14.70 4.39 -3.19
CA MET A 1 -14.74 3.13 -3.96
C MET A 1 -14.23 2.03 -3.05
N ARG A 2 -15.02 0.96 -2.81
CA ARG A 2 -14.60 -0.22 -2.04
C ARG A 2 -14.26 -1.34 -3.02
N LEU A 3 -13.17 -2.07 -2.77
CA LEU A 3 -12.81 -3.26 -3.54
C LEU A 3 -13.69 -4.44 -3.12
N SER A 4 -14.19 -5.20 -4.10
CA SER A 4 -14.78 -6.51 -3.83
C SER A 4 -13.70 -7.53 -3.50
N GLN A 5 -14.07 -8.59 -2.78
CA GLN A 5 -13.15 -9.68 -2.45
C GLN A 5 -12.53 -10.30 -3.71
N THR A 6 -13.34 -10.53 -4.74
CA THR A 6 -12.88 -11.03 -6.05
C THR A 6 -11.82 -10.14 -6.70
N GLN A 7 -11.94 -8.81 -6.58
CA GLN A 7 -10.93 -7.89 -7.08
C GLN A 7 -9.63 -7.96 -6.28
N VAL A 8 -9.72 -8.04 -4.94
CA VAL A 8 -8.55 -8.22 -4.08
C VAL A 8 -7.83 -9.52 -4.41
N ASP A 9 -8.56 -10.63 -4.54
CA ASP A 9 -7.98 -11.94 -4.86
C ASP A 9 -7.34 -11.97 -6.24
N SER A 10 -7.96 -11.31 -7.23
CA SER A 10 -7.39 -11.20 -8.59
C SER A 10 -6.08 -10.41 -8.59
N LEU A 11 -6.03 -9.29 -7.85
CA LEU A 11 -4.81 -8.47 -7.74
C LEU A 11 -3.72 -9.18 -6.94
N ARG A 12 -4.09 -9.88 -5.87
CA ARG A 12 -3.18 -10.74 -5.12
C ARG A 12 -2.58 -11.83 -6.02
N ALA A 13 -3.41 -12.51 -6.81
CA ALA A 13 -2.93 -13.52 -7.76
C ALA A 13 -1.96 -12.92 -8.78
N ALA A 14 -2.24 -11.72 -9.30
CA ALA A 14 -1.33 -11.01 -10.21
C ALA A 14 0.02 -10.68 -9.55
N ILE A 15 0.00 -10.20 -8.29
CA ILE A 15 1.22 -9.93 -7.51
C ILE A 15 2.03 -11.23 -7.31
N VAL A 16 1.38 -12.30 -6.88
CA VAL A 16 2.04 -13.60 -6.66
C VAL A 16 2.60 -14.16 -7.97
N GLY A 17 1.93 -13.95 -9.10
CA GLY A 17 2.36 -14.40 -10.41
C GLY A 17 3.56 -13.64 -11.00
N MET A 18 3.95 -12.49 -10.43
CA MET A 18 4.98 -11.62 -11.01
C MET A 18 6.14 -11.37 -10.03
N ASP A 19 7.34 -11.85 -10.37
CA ASP A 19 8.54 -11.75 -9.51
C ASP A 19 8.85 -10.33 -9.06
N PHE A 20 8.68 -9.35 -9.96
CA PHE A 20 8.94 -7.94 -9.62
C PHE A 20 7.97 -7.40 -8.58
N ALA A 21 6.69 -7.80 -8.64
CA ALA A 21 5.69 -7.35 -7.71
C ALA A 21 5.96 -7.95 -6.32
N ARG A 22 6.34 -9.23 -6.27
CA ARG A 22 6.77 -9.88 -5.02
C ARG A 22 8.00 -9.20 -4.41
N GLN A 23 8.97 -8.78 -5.21
CA GLN A 23 10.13 -8.02 -4.74
C GLN A 23 9.72 -6.67 -4.12
N VAL A 24 8.78 -5.95 -4.75
CA VAL A 24 8.27 -4.68 -4.20
C VAL A 24 7.51 -4.90 -2.89
N VAL A 25 6.63 -5.91 -2.82
CA VAL A 25 5.92 -6.25 -1.57
C VAL A 25 6.90 -6.58 -0.46
N ALA A 26 7.89 -7.43 -0.71
CA ALA A 26 8.90 -7.81 0.28
C ALA A 26 9.71 -6.59 0.76
N ALA A 27 10.04 -5.66 -0.14
CA ALA A 27 10.73 -4.42 0.23
C ALA A 27 9.85 -3.49 1.09
N VAL A 28 8.55 -3.38 0.81
CA VAL A 28 7.60 -2.62 1.66
C VAL A 28 7.42 -3.29 3.02
N GLU A 29 7.34 -4.63 3.08
CA GLU A 29 7.29 -5.36 4.35
C GLU A 29 8.55 -5.12 5.18
N ASN A 30 9.73 -5.19 4.57
CA ASN A 30 11.00 -4.91 5.24
C ASN A 30 11.03 -3.49 5.80
N LEU A 31 10.49 -2.51 5.08
CA LEU A 31 10.37 -1.13 5.57
C LEU A 31 9.45 -1.02 6.78
N HIS A 32 8.31 -1.73 6.79
CA HIS A 32 7.48 -1.82 8.00
C HIS A 32 8.29 -2.37 9.17
N ARG A 33 8.99 -3.49 8.98
CA ARG A 33 9.74 -4.15 10.04
C ARG A 33 10.91 -3.31 10.56
N SER A 34 11.66 -2.66 9.68
CA SER A 34 12.83 -1.87 10.08
C SER A 34 12.44 -0.52 10.68
N THR A 35 11.44 0.16 10.11
CA THR A 35 11.01 1.49 10.58
C THR A 35 10.25 1.40 11.89
N LEU A 36 9.58 0.27 12.15
CA LEU A 36 8.73 0.08 13.32
C LEU A 36 9.32 -0.90 14.36
N ALA A 37 10.57 -1.33 14.19
CA ALA A 37 11.23 -2.30 15.07
C ALA A 37 11.20 -1.87 16.54
N ASP A 38 11.40 -0.57 16.78
CA ASP A 38 11.53 0.01 18.12
C ASP A 38 10.19 0.57 18.66
N PHE A 39 9.06 0.28 18.01
CA PHE A 39 7.73 0.76 18.40
C PHE A 39 6.94 -0.36 19.08
N PRO A 40 6.81 -0.36 20.42
CA PRO A 40 6.20 -1.47 21.16
C PRO A 40 4.74 -1.73 20.79
N GLU A 41 4.02 -0.70 20.35
CA GLU A 41 2.61 -0.85 19.96
C GLU A 41 2.44 -1.34 18.51
N ALA A 42 3.51 -1.49 17.73
CA ALA A 42 3.45 -1.96 16.35
C ALA A 42 3.23 -3.47 16.29
N ASP A 43 2.18 -3.90 15.60
CA ASP A 43 1.91 -5.32 15.35
C ASP A 43 2.64 -5.79 14.09
N LEU A 44 3.92 -6.14 14.24
CA LEU A 44 4.78 -6.60 13.15
C LEU A 44 4.35 -7.95 12.54
N SER A 45 3.42 -8.68 13.18
CA SER A 45 2.83 -9.88 12.57
C SER A 45 1.97 -9.54 11.34
N ARG A 46 1.46 -8.30 11.28
CA ARG A 46 0.61 -7.79 10.20
C ARG A 46 1.40 -7.15 9.05
N ALA A 47 2.72 -7.05 9.16
CA ALA A 47 3.57 -6.33 8.20
C ALA A 47 3.41 -6.84 6.77
N ALA A 48 3.41 -8.17 6.57
CA ALA A 48 3.28 -8.78 5.24
C ALA A 48 1.93 -8.44 4.58
N ALA A 49 0.83 -8.61 5.32
CA ALA A 49 -0.51 -8.30 4.82
C ALA A 49 -0.71 -6.79 4.57
N SER A 50 -0.17 -5.92 5.44
CA SER A 50 -0.17 -4.47 5.22
C SER A 50 0.61 -4.08 3.95
N ALA A 51 1.80 -4.67 3.75
CA ALA A 51 2.64 -4.41 2.58
C ALA A 51 1.95 -4.83 1.26
N GLU A 52 1.30 -6.00 1.25
CA GLU A 52 0.50 -6.43 0.10
C GLU A 52 -0.63 -5.44 -0.20
N GLN A 53 -1.39 -5.02 0.82
CA GLN A 53 -2.46 -4.03 0.65
C GLN A 53 -1.96 -2.67 0.16
N ILE A 54 -0.75 -2.24 0.56
CA ILE A 54 -0.10 -1.03 0.05
C ILE A 54 0.14 -1.15 -1.46
N VAL A 55 0.68 -2.28 -1.92
CA VAL A 55 0.95 -2.49 -3.35
C VAL A 55 -0.36 -2.59 -4.14
N ILE A 56 -1.38 -3.27 -3.61
CA ILE A 56 -2.72 -3.31 -4.22
C ILE A 56 -3.31 -1.89 -4.31
N ALA A 57 -3.20 -1.08 -3.25
CA ALA A 57 -3.71 0.28 -3.25
C ALA A 57 -3.01 1.17 -4.30
N GLU A 58 -1.69 1.02 -4.48
CA GLU A 58 -0.96 1.69 -5.55
C GLU A 58 -1.50 1.31 -6.94
N ILE A 59 -1.66 0.00 -7.19
CA ILE A 59 -2.17 -0.52 -8.46
C ILE A 59 -3.56 0.05 -8.76
N VAL A 60 -4.45 0.09 -7.76
CA VAL A 60 -5.81 0.57 -7.93
C VAL A 60 -5.87 2.08 -8.14
N LEU A 61 -5.21 2.85 -7.28
CA LEU A 61 -5.36 4.31 -7.25
C LEU A 61 -4.58 5.00 -8.37
N HIS A 62 -3.36 4.54 -8.66
CA HIS A 62 -2.47 5.20 -9.60
C HIS A 62 -2.43 4.51 -10.97
N TYR A 63 -2.73 3.21 -11.03
CA TYR A 63 -2.66 2.42 -12.26
C TYR A 63 -3.99 1.81 -12.69
N ARG A 64 -5.11 2.28 -12.11
CA ARG A 64 -6.48 1.89 -12.50
C ARG A 64 -6.70 0.37 -12.46
N GLY A 65 -6.03 -0.33 -11.55
CA GLY A 65 -6.12 -1.78 -11.40
C GLY A 65 -5.17 -2.58 -12.29
N GLN A 66 -4.33 -1.93 -13.10
CA GLN A 66 -3.40 -2.58 -14.04
C GLN A 66 -2.01 -2.76 -13.43
N ILE A 67 -1.56 -4.00 -13.28
CA ILE A 67 -0.26 -4.33 -12.68
C ILE A 67 0.93 -3.86 -13.55
N GLU A 68 0.71 -3.69 -14.85
CA GLU A 68 1.67 -3.11 -15.80
C GLU A 68 2.10 -1.71 -15.39
N GLY A 69 1.21 -0.93 -14.76
CA GLY A 69 1.56 0.39 -14.26
C GLY A 69 2.63 0.33 -13.16
N LEU A 70 2.56 -0.68 -12.28
CA LEU A 70 3.57 -0.90 -11.24
C LEU A 70 4.91 -1.32 -11.86
N TYR A 71 4.88 -2.17 -12.89
CA TYR A 71 6.07 -2.53 -13.65
C TYR A 71 6.73 -1.30 -14.28
N LEU A 72 5.93 -0.45 -14.95
CA LEU A 72 6.44 0.77 -15.59
C LEU A 72 6.98 1.76 -14.57
N ALA A 73 6.38 1.86 -13.39
CA ALA A 73 6.91 2.68 -12.30
C ALA A 73 8.29 2.16 -11.83
N LEU A 74 8.44 0.85 -11.63
CA LEU A 74 9.74 0.26 -11.30
C LEU A 74 10.78 0.52 -12.40
N ARG A 75 10.41 0.37 -13.67
CA ARG A 75 11.30 0.66 -14.81
C ARG A 75 11.73 2.13 -14.88
N ARG A 76 10.90 3.07 -14.41
CA ARG A 76 11.27 4.49 -14.30
C ARG A 76 12.32 4.69 -13.21
N GLU A 77 12.13 4.10 -12.04
CA GLU A 77 13.12 4.14 -10.95
C GLU A 77 14.46 3.52 -11.37
N GLU A 78 14.45 2.41 -12.11
CA GLU A 78 15.67 1.76 -12.62
C GLU A 78 16.54 2.66 -13.48
N ARG A 79 15.93 3.57 -14.25
CA ARG A 79 16.67 4.54 -15.06
C ARG A 79 17.36 5.61 -14.23
N GLY A 80 16.89 5.84 -12.99
CA GLY A 80 17.42 6.87 -12.09
C GLY A 80 18.31 6.35 -10.95
N GLN A 81 18.21 5.07 -10.57
CA GLN A 81 18.67 4.58 -9.26
C GLN A 81 19.85 3.57 -9.29
N GLY A 82 20.62 3.43 -10.36
CA GLY A 82 21.84 2.59 -10.33
C GLY A 82 21.57 1.06 -10.31
N GLY A 83 20.38 0.63 -10.73
CA GLY A 83 20.04 -0.78 -10.95
C GLY A 83 18.74 -1.21 -10.27
N ARG A 84 18.36 -2.48 -10.49
CA ARG A 84 17.07 -3.02 -10.06
C ARG A 84 16.87 -3.09 -8.54
N PRO A 85 17.84 -3.52 -7.72
CA PRO A 85 17.65 -3.55 -6.26
C PRO A 85 17.37 -2.16 -5.67
N ALA A 86 18.13 -1.15 -6.11
CA ALA A 86 17.94 0.23 -5.68
C ALA A 86 16.61 0.82 -6.17
N ALA A 87 16.19 0.50 -7.38
CA ALA A 87 14.89 0.89 -7.91
C ALA A 87 13.71 0.28 -7.15
N VAL A 88 13.81 -1.01 -6.78
CA VAL A 88 12.81 -1.67 -5.92
C VAL A 88 12.75 -0.97 -4.57
N GLN A 89 13.90 -0.66 -3.96
CA GLN A 89 13.95 0.02 -2.68
C GLN A 89 13.37 1.45 -2.75
N ALA A 90 13.70 2.19 -3.80
CA ALA A 90 13.18 3.54 -4.03
C ALA A 90 11.65 3.54 -4.20
N LEU A 91 11.13 2.63 -5.04
CA LEU A 91 9.70 2.45 -5.22
C LEU A 91 9.02 2.07 -3.90
N ALA A 92 9.52 1.03 -3.22
CA ALA A 92 8.97 0.58 -1.95
C ALA A 92 8.96 1.68 -0.89
N THR A 93 10.02 2.49 -0.81
CA THR A 93 10.10 3.64 0.11
C THR A 93 9.01 4.65 -0.19
N ARG A 94 8.83 5.02 -1.47
CA ARG A 94 7.75 5.94 -1.88
C ARG A 94 6.37 5.40 -1.50
N LEU A 95 6.11 4.12 -1.79
CA LEU A 95 4.83 3.48 -1.45
C LEU A 95 4.60 3.45 0.06
N HIS A 96 5.60 3.02 0.83
CA HIS A 96 5.53 2.95 2.28
C HIS A 96 5.22 4.32 2.86
N VAL A 97 6.02 5.34 2.56
CA VAL A 97 5.84 6.72 3.07
C VAL A 97 4.44 7.26 2.76
N TYR A 98 3.97 7.10 1.52
CA TYR A 98 2.66 7.59 1.12
C TYR A 98 1.52 6.87 1.85
N PHE A 99 1.56 5.54 1.89
CA PHE A 99 0.45 4.74 2.40
C PHE A 99 0.45 4.52 3.92
N THR A 100 1.55 4.86 4.61
CA THR A 100 1.58 4.91 6.09
C THR A 100 1.29 6.29 6.66
N ALA A 101 1.25 7.34 5.83
CA ALA A 101 0.78 8.66 6.25
C ALA A 101 -0.76 8.68 6.46
N PRO A 102 -1.31 9.66 7.20
CA PRO A 102 -2.75 9.70 7.53
C PRO A 102 -3.69 9.58 6.32
N LEU A 103 -3.44 10.34 5.25
CA LEU A 103 -4.24 10.25 4.02
C LEU A 103 -4.14 8.85 3.39
N GLY A 104 -2.95 8.27 3.33
CA GLY A 104 -2.74 6.93 2.79
C GLY A 104 -3.46 5.85 3.59
N VAL A 105 -3.48 5.98 4.92
CA VAL A 105 -4.23 5.09 5.81
C VAL A 105 -5.74 5.20 5.56
N VAL A 106 -6.26 6.43 5.44
CA VAL A 106 -7.66 6.69 5.07
C VAL A 106 -8.01 6.03 3.72
N LEU A 107 -7.19 6.24 2.70
CA LEU A 107 -7.42 5.67 1.37
C LEU A 107 -7.46 4.14 1.43
N ARG A 108 -6.55 3.51 2.17
CA ARG A 108 -6.57 2.06 2.40
C ARG A 108 -7.83 1.61 3.14
N LYS A 109 -8.28 2.35 4.17
CA LYS A 109 -9.56 2.05 4.84
C LYS A 109 -10.76 2.15 3.89
N VAL A 110 -10.78 3.13 2.99
CA VAL A 110 -11.85 3.25 1.97
C VAL A 110 -11.84 2.08 0.98
N LEU A 111 -10.65 1.62 0.56
CA LEU A 111 -10.50 0.52 -0.39
C LEU A 111 -10.86 -0.84 0.22
N PHE A 112 -10.33 -1.13 1.42
CA PHE A 112 -10.41 -2.46 2.05
C PHE A 112 -11.48 -2.54 3.14
N ALA A 113 -12.11 -1.43 3.53
CA ALA A 113 -13.10 -1.37 4.60
C ALA A 113 -12.62 -2.08 5.88
N ASP A 114 -13.37 -3.05 6.39
CA ASP A 114 -13.05 -3.75 7.64
C ASP A 114 -11.90 -4.74 7.49
N ASP A 115 -11.55 -5.09 6.26
CA ASP A 115 -10.41 -5.94 5.94
C ASP A 115 -9.09 -5.14 5.86
N ALA A 116 -9.11 -3.83 6.11
CA ALA A 116 -7.91 -3.00 6.11
C ALA A 116 -6.92 -3.43 7.20
N VAL A 117 -5.67 -3.65 6.78
CA VAL A 117 -4.58 -4.11 7.64
C VAL A 117 -3.57 -3.00 7.87
N PHE A 118 -3.39 -2.64 9.14
CA PHE A 118 -2.44 -1.63 9.59
C PHE A 118 -1.53 -2.21 10.67
N VAL A 119 -0.25 -1.84 10.61
CA VAL A 119 0.77 -2.24 11.59
C VAL A 119 0.67 -1.40 12.87
N LEU A 120 0.38 -0.11 12.72
CA LEU A 120 0.30 0.85 13.83
C LEU A 120 -1.14 1.03 14.34
N PRO A 121 -1.34 1.13 15.67
CA PRO A 121 -2.66 1.37 16.25
C PRO A 121 -3.19 2.78 15.96
N GLN A 122 -2.32 3.78 15.74
CA GLN A 122 -2.71 5.16 15.39
C GLN A 122 -3.53 5.22 14.09
N ALA A 123 -3.38 4.22 13.22
CA ALA A 123 -4.23 4.11 12.04
C ALA A 123 -5.72 3.98 12.39
N ARG A 124 -6.06 3.44 13.57
CA ARG A 124 -7.44 3.37 14.08
C ARG A 124 -7.99 4.74 14.45
N GLU A 125 -7.15 5.63 14.99
CA GLU A 125 -7.54 7.01 15.31
C GLU A 125 -7.85 7.79 14.03
N TRP A 126 -7.04 7.62 12.98
CA TRP A 126 -7.26 8.27 11.68
C TRP A 126 -8.43 7.68 10.88
N THR A 127 -8.97 6.53 11.30
CA THR A 127 -10.05 5.82 10.58
C THR A 127 -11.32 5.65 11.41
N ALA A 128 -11.37 6.23 12.62
CA ALA A 128 -12.58 6.35 13.42
C ALA A 128 -13.63 7.25 12.72
N PRO A 129 -14.91 7.07 13.04
CA PRO A 129 -15.92 6.63 12.08
C PRO A 129 -15.86 7.40 10.74
N ALA A 130 -15.63 6.63 9.67
CA ALA A 130 -15.41 7.06 8.29
C ALA A 130 -16.57 7.82 7.60
N GLU A 131 -17.63 8.22 8.31
CA GLU A 131 -18.68 9.10 7.77
C GLU A 131 -18.11 10.48 7.42
N ASP A 132 -17.34 11.07 8.33
CA ASP A 132 -16.75 12.41 8.13
C ASP A 132 -15.75 12.43 6.97
N VAL A 133 -15.02 11.33 6.79
CA VAL A 133 -14.00 11.21 5.74
C VAL A 133 -14.62 10.92 4.37
N ARG A 134 -15.71 10.15 4.30
CA ARG A 134 -16.49 10.00 3.05
C ARG A 134 -17.13 11.33 2.63
N LEU A 135 -17.66 12.08 3.60
CA LEU A 135 -18.19 13.43 3.36
C LEU A 135 -17.11 14.39 2.87
N ALA A 136 -15.94 14.41 3.51
CA ALA A 136 -14.82 15.26 3.11
C ALA A 136 -14.29 14.93 1.71
N LEU A 137 -14.17 13.64 1.35
CA LEU A 137 -13.74 13.22 0.02
C LEU A 137 -14.81 13.49 -1.06
N ALA A 138 -16.10 13.37 -0.72
CA ALA A 138 -17.18 13.73 -1.63
C ALA A 138 -17.23 15.24 -1.90
N ALA A 139 -17.02 16.07 -0.87
CA ALA A 139 -16.97 17.52 -0.99
C ALA A 139 -15.76 18.03 -1.79
N ALA A 140 -14.62 17.33 -1.73
CA ALA A 140 -13.42 17.68 -2.51
C ALA A 140 -13.50 17.26 -3.99
N ALA A 141 -14.48 16.45 -4.36
CA ALA A 141 -14.69 15.96 -5.73
C ALA A 141 -15.81 16.72 -6.49
N SER A 142 -16.43 17.71 -5.85
CA SER A 142 -17.47 18.61 -6.37
C SER A 142 -16.94 20.04 -6.49
#